data_AF-A0A7H0HYY1-F1
#
_entry.id   AF-A0A7H0HYY1-F1
#
_cell.length_a   1.000
_cell.length_b   1.000
_cell.length_c   1.000
_cell.angle_alpha   90.00
_cell.angle_beta   90.00
_cell.angle_gamma   90.00
#
_symmetry.space_group_name_H-M   'P 1'
#
loop_
_entity.id
_entity.type
_entity.pdbx_description
1 polymer ?
#
loop_
_entity_poly.entity_id
_entity_poly.type
_entity_poly.pdbx_seq_one_letter_code
_entity_poly.pdbx_strand_id
1 'polypeptide(L)'
;MRTRTTLIAAGLLATLTACGGDPAYTVVDVRDSGIMRTADLQQPDATRAEAEQAIRDYADTIEGPKWATVTLYSDLAEGELCRGIWVKDQETSEKLSGGSFTSDTWPALRVQCP
;
A
#
# COMPACT_ATOMS: atom_id res chain seq x y z
N MET A 1 16.96 29.65 47.54
CA MET A 1 16.43 30.29 46.33
C MET A 1 17.50 30.32 45.24
N ARG A 2 17.28 29.56 44.16
CA ARG A 2 17.56 29.91 42.75
C ARG A 2 17.55 28.62 41.93
N THR A 3 16.34 28.26 41.54
CA THR A 3 15.99 27.38 40.43
C THR A 3 16.68 27.84 39.15
N ARG A 4 17.29 26.91 38.41
CA ARG A 4 17.60 27.10 36.98
C ARG A 4 17.10 25.89 36.20
N THR A 5 15.97 26.13 35.57
CA THR A 5 15.34 25.39 34.48
C THR A 5 16.24 25.41 33.24
N THR A 6 16.42 24.28 32.58
CA THR A 6 16.81 24.26 31.16
C THR A 6 15.99 23.20 30.45
N LEU A 7 15.22 23.67 29.47
CA LEU A 7 14.27 22.96 28.64
C LEU A 7 14.98 22.27 27.46
N ILE A 8 14.46 21.09 27.11
CA ILE A 8 14.17 20.58 25.76
C ILE A 8 15.33 20.60 24.75
N ALA A 9 15.86 19.40 24.47
CA ALA A 9 16.40 19.06 23.16
C ALA A 9 15.42 18.09 22.48
N ALA A 10 14.74 18.61 21.46
CA ALA A 10 13.86 17.85 20.59
C ALA A 10 14.68 16.81 19.82
N GLY A 11 14.36 15.53 20.02
CA GLY A 11 14.87 14.46 19.16
C GLY A 11 14.24 14.59 17.77
N LEU A 12 15.07 14.88 16.77
CA LEU A 12 14.70 14.83 15.36
C LEU A 12 14.16 13.44 15.03
N LEU A 13 12.85 13.30 14.83
CA LEU A 13 12.29 12.18 14.07
C LEU A 13 12.53 12.51 12.60
N ALA A 14 13.39 11.72 11.98
CA ALA A 14 13.78 11.82 10.59
C ALA A 14 12.52 11.88 9.70
N THR A 15 12.32 13.03 9.06
CA THR A 15 11.46 13.14 7.89
C THR A 15 12.12 12.33 6.79
N LEU A 16 11.63 11.11 6.52
CA LEU A 16 11.99 10.41 5.29
C LEU A 16 11.41 11.20 4.13
N THR A 17 12.29 11.99 3.51
CA THR A 17 12.11 12.51 2.17
C THR A 17 11.95 11.33 1.21
N ALA A 18 10.71 11.02 0.84
CA ALA A 18 10.40 10.27 -0.37
C ALA A 18 10.89 11.09 -1.57
N CYS A 19 12.16 10.92 -1.93
CA CYS A 19 12.79 11.56 -3.07
C CYS A 19 13.41 10.47 -3.93
N GLY A 20 12.61 9.92 -4.85
CA GLY A 20 13.07 9.17 -6.03
C GLY A 20 14.00 7.98 -5.79
N GLY A 21 13.86 7.25 -4.68
CA GLY A 21 14.48 5.93 -4.52
C GLY A 21 13.68 4.86 -5.26
N ASP A 22 14.35 3.78 -5.67
CA ASP A 22 13.67 2.57 -6.12
C ASP A 22 12.62 2.13 -5.08
N PRO A 23 11.48 1.57 -5.52
CA PRO A 23 10.47 1.07 -4.59
C PRO A 23 11.11 0.05 -3.63
N ALA A 24 10.75 0.11 -2.35
CA ALA A 24 11.26 -0.80 -1.33
C ALA A 24 10.85 -2.28 -1.57
N TYR A 25 9.94 -2.51 -2.51
CA TYR A 25 9.44 -3.81 -2.91
C TYR A 25 9.85 -4.15 -4.35
N THR A 26 9.88 -5.44 -4.66
CA THR A 26 10.02 -5.96 -6.02
C THR A 26 8.66 -6.45 -6.53
N VAL A 27 8.32 -6.16 -7.78
CA VAL A 27 7.16 -6.77 -8.45
C VAL A 27 7.57 -8.14 -8.95
N VAL A 28 6.97 -9.20 -8.40
CA VAL A 28 7.28 -10.59 -8.75
C VAL A 28 6.47 -11.05 -9.96
N ASP A 29 5.17 -10.80 -9.94
CA ASP A 29 4.26 -11.21 -11.01
C ASP A 29 3.14 -10.19 -11.20
N VAL A 30 2.70 -10.03 -12.45
CA VAL A 30 1.56 -9.21 -12.83
C VAL A 30 0.72 -9.96 -13.84
N ARG A 31 -0.54 -10.19 -13.49
CA ARG A 31 -1.54 -10.81 -14.36
C ARG A 31 -2.60 -9.77 -14.68
N ASP A 32 -2.77 -9.44 -15.95
CA ASP A 32 -3.68 -8.37 -16.40
C ASP A 32 -4.62 -8.89 -17.50
N SER A 33 -5.91 -8.62 -17.34
CA SER A 33 -6.98 -8.97 -18.30
C SER A 33 -7.65 -7.74 -18.93
N GLY A 34 -7.09 -6.55 -18.71
CA GLY A 34 -7.62 -5.25 -19.13
C GLY A 34 -8.64 -4.67 -18.16
N ILE A 35 -9.55 -5.48 -17.61
CA ILE A 35 -10.51 -5.04 -16.58
C ILE A 35 -9.94 -5.30 -15.18
N MET A 36 -9.35 -6.48 -14.97
CA MET A 36 -8.81 -6.91 -13.69
C MET A 36 -7.29 -7.11 -13.76
N ARG A 37 -6.60 -6.68 -12.71
CA ARG A 37 -5.18 -6.96 -12.48
C ARG A 37 -4.96 -7.68 -11.15
N THR A 38 -4.03 -8.62 -11.13
CA THR A 38 -3.44 -9.15 -9.90
C THR A 38 -1.95 -8.87 -9.94
N ALA A 39 -1.39 -8.36 -8.84
CA ALA A 39 0.03 -8.11 -8.70
C ALA A 39 0.55 -8.76 -7.41
N ASP A 40 1.62 -9.52 -7.53
CA ASP A 40 2.33 -10.13 -6.41
C ASP A 40 3.64 -9.35 -6.22
N LEU A 41 3.81 -8.77 -5.03
CA LEU A 41 4.96 -7.97 -4.63
C LEU A 41 5.74 -8.71 -3.57
N GLN A 42 7.04 -8.47 -3.50
CA GLN A 42 7.89 -9.04 -2.46
C GLN A 42 8.77 -7.98 -1.82
N GLN A 43 8.80 -7.97 -0.48
CA GLN A 43 9.70 -7.14 0.30
C GLN A 43 10.20 -7.94 1.52
N PRO A 44 11.44 -8.44 1.48
CA PRO A 44 12.05 -9.15 2.60
C PRO A 44 12.07 -8.29 3.86
N ASP A 45 11.88 -8.94 5.01
CA ASP A 45 11.94 -8.32 6.35
C ASP A 45 11.01 -7.11 6.57
N ALA A 46 9.99 -6.94 5.72
CA ALA A 46 9.05 -5.83 5.83
C ALA A 46 8.27 -5.90 7.15
N THR A 47 8.28 -4.78 7.88
CA THR A 47 7.30 -4.55 8.93
C THR A 47 5.91 -4.38 8.31
N ARG A 48 4.86 -4.56 9.11
CA ARG A 48 3.48 -4.30 8.67
C ARG A 48 3.29 -2.90 8.09
N ALA A 49 3.91 -1.88 8.70
CA ALA A 49 3.77 -0.50 8.22
C ALA A 49 4.43 -0.31 6.84
N GLU A 50 5.60 -0.89 6.63
CA GLU A 50 6.27 -0.89 5.33
C GLU A 50 5.47 -1.68 4.29
N ALA A 51 4.85 -2.78 4.71
CA ALA A 51 4.02 -3.60 3.84
C ALA A 51 2.74 -2.86 3.38
N GLU A 52 2.08 -2.16 4.30
CA GLU A 52 0.96 -1.29 3.96
C GLU A 52 1.38 -0.16 3.00
N GLN A 53 2.56 0.43 3.23
CA GLN A 53 3.08 1.50 2.38
C GLN A 53 3.44 0.99 0.98
N ALA A 54 4.10 -0.17 0.85
CA ALA A 54 4.44 -0.77 -0.43
C ALA A 54 3.22 -0.99 -1.33
N ILE A 55 2.10 -1.45 -0.74
CA ILE A 55 0.84 -1.62 -1.48
C ILE A 55 0.26 -0.28 -1.93
N ARG A 56 0.35 0.77 -1.09
CA ARG A 56 -0.09 2.13 -1.46
C ARG A 56 0.76 2.70 -2.59
N ASP A 57 2.07 2.57 -2.47
CA ASP A 57 3.03 3.03 -3.47
C ASP A 57 2.78 2.32 -4.82
N TYR A 58 2.56 1.00 -4.82
CA TYR A 58 2.20 0.27 -6.04
C TYR A 58 0.85 0.72 -6.60
N ALA A 59 -0.15 0.90 -5.73
CA ALA A 59 -1.49 1.31 -6.13
C ALA A 59 -1.51 2.67 -6.85
N ASP A 60 -0.65 3.60 -6.45
CA ASP A 60 -0.50 4.92 -7.09
C ASP A 60 0.05 4.83 -8.51
N THR A 61 0.65 3.70 -8.90
CA THR A 61 1.15 3.44 -10.26
C THR A 61 0.15 2.72 -11.17
N ILE A 62 -1.03 2.34 -10.64
CA ILE A 62 -1.98 1.53 -11.39
C ILE A 62 -2.66 2.35 -12.50
N GLU A 63 -2.29 2.04 -13.74
CA GLU A 63 -2.97 2.51 -14.95
C GLU A 63 -3.54 1.35 -15.76
N GLY A 64 -4.74 1.54 -16.32
CA GLY A 64 -5.41 0.56 -17.18
C GLY A 64 -6.62 -0.14 -16.55
N PRO A 65 -6.43 -1.02 -15.54
CA PRO A 65 -7.50 -1.86 -15.01
C PRO A 65 -8.55 -1.02 -14.29
N LYS A 66 -9.70 -1.63 -14.08
CA LYS A 66 -10.76 -1.08 -13.24
C LYS A 66 -10.73 -1.63 -11.81
N TRP A 67 -10.18 -2.83 -11.66
CA TRP A 67 -10.04 -3.52 -10.37
C TRP A 67 -8.65 -4.14 -10.27
N ALA A 68 -7.99 -3.98 -9.14
CA ALA A 68 -6.72 -4.64 -8.88
C ALA A 68 -6.65 -5.27 -7.48
N THR A 69 -6.10 -6.47 -7.42
CA THR A 69 -5.69 -7.13 -6.17
C THR A 69 -4.17 -7.12 -6.10
N VAL A 70 -3.63 -6.53 -5.05
CA VAL A 70 -2.18 -6.42 -4.82
C VAL A 70 -1.85 -7.20 -3.56
N THR A 71 -0.94 -8.15 -3.62
CA THR A 71 -0.52 -8.94 -2.46
C THR A 71 0.97 -8.73 -2.22
N LEU A 72 1.38 -8.42 -1.00
CA LEU A 72 2.78 -8.33 -0.62
C LEU A 72 3.18 -9.52 0.24
N TYR A 73 4.33 -10.10 -0.07
CA TYR A 73 4.95 -11.22 0.63
C TYR A 73 6.30 -10.80 1.23
N SER A 74 6.69 -11.34 2.40
CA SER A 74 8.09 -11.31 2.86
C SER A 74 8.92 -12.23 1.95
N ASP A 75 8.41 -13.46 1.84
CA ASP A 75 8.78 -14.51 0.93
C ASP A 75 7.48 -15.20 0.47
N LEU A 76 7.39 -15.54 -0.82
CA LEU A 76 6.24 -16.25 -1.40
C LEU A 76 5.96 -17.58 -0.69
N ALA A 77 7.00 -18.20 -0.11
CA ALA A 77 6.87 -19.43 0.67
C ALA A 77 6.32 -19.21 2.09
N GLU A 78 6.46 -18.00 2.65
CA GLU A 78 6.05 -17.66 4.02
C GLU A 78 4.61 -17.16 4.12
N GLY A 79 4.02 -16.76 3.00
CA GLY A 79 2.64 -16.29 2.92
C GLY A 79 2.52 -14.77 2.82
N GLU A 80 1.27 -14.30 2.69
CA GLU A 80 1.02 -12.87 2.48
C GLU A 80 1.15 -12.06 3.77
N LEU A 81 1.85 -10.93 3.68
CA LEU A 81 1.94 -9.93 4.74
C LEU A 81 0.76 -8.98 4.71
N CYS A 82 0.40 -8.50 3.52
CA CYS A 82 -0.69 -7.56 3.33
C CYS A 82 -1.33 -7.77 1.96
N ARG A 83 -2.60 -7.40 1.85
CA ARG A 83 -3.39 -7.43 0.63
C ARG A 83 -4.13 -6.12 0.44
N GLY A 84 -3.99 -5.54 -0.74
CA GLY A 84 -4.68 -4.35 -1.20
C GLY A 84 -5.73 -4.69 -2.24
N ILE A 85 -6.93 -4.11 -2.11
CA ILE A 85 -7.94 -4.07 -3.16
C ILE A 85 -8.07 -2.64 -3.62
N TRP A 86 -7.67 -2.39 -4.86
CA TRP A 86 -7.79 -1.11 -5.55
C TRP A 86 -8.95 -1.17 -6.53
N VAL A 87 -9.78 -0.13 -6.54
CA VAL A 87 -10.97 -0.04 -7.39
C VAL A 87 -11.03 1.35 -7.99
N LYS A 88 -11.17 1.42 -9.31
CA LYS A 88 -11.07 2.66 -10.07
C LYS A 88 -12.18 3.65 -9.77
N ASP A 89 -13.42 3.16 -9.71
CA ASP A 89 -14.61 3.98 -9.61
C ASP A 89 -15.79 3.19 -8.98
N GLN A 90 -16.81 3.93 -8.56
CA GLN A 90 -18.02 3.35 -7.96
C GLN A 90 -18.74 2.40 -8.92
N GLU A 91 -18.84 2.75 -10.19
CA GLU A 91 -19.49 1.90 -11.22
C GLU A 91 -18.84 0.51 -11.27
N THR A 92 -17.51 0.45 -11.17
CA THR A 92 -16.78 -0.81 -11.12
C THR A 92 -17.11 -1.59 -9.86
N SER A 93 -17.17 -0.95 -8.69
CA SER A 93 -17.59 -1.65 -7.47
C SER A 93 -19.00 -2.21 -7.56
N GLU A 94 -19.95 -1.44 -8.10
CA GLU A 94 -21.33 -1.91 -8.29
C GLU A 94 -21.37 -3.14 -9.19
N LYS A 95 -20.64 -3.10 -10.32
CA LYS A 95 -20.61 -4.20 -11.29
C LYS A 95 -19.88 -5.45 -10.81
N LEU A 96 -18.74 -5.30 -10.12
CA LEU A 96 -17.86 -6.42 -9.80
C LEU A 96 -18.03 -6.95 -8.38
N SER A 97 -18.47 -6.12 -7.44
CA SER A 97 -18.62 -6.51 -6.02
C SER A 97 -20.03 -6.27 -5.49
N GLY A 98 -21.01 -5.96 -6.34
CA GLY A 98 -22.37 -5.64 -5.93
C GLY A 98 -22.46 -4.42 -5.01
N GLY A 99 -21.50 -3.49 -5.10
CA GLY A 99 -21.44 -2.30 -4.24
C GLY A 99 -20.91 -2.53 -2.82
N SER A 100 -20.40 -3.72 -2.50
CA SER A 100 -19.80 -4.01 -1.18
C SER A 100 -18.49 -3.26 -0.91
N PHE A 101 -17.85 -2.69 -1.93
CA PHE A 101 -16.69 -1.83 -1.79
C PHE A 101 -17.14 -0.36 -1.89
N THR A 102 -17.29 0.30 -0.74
CA THR A 102 -17.68 1.72 -0.68
C THR A 102 -16.48 2.61 -0.38
N SER A 103 -16.52 3.84 -0.90
CA SER A 103 -15.55 4.90 -0.64
C SER A 103 -16.15 6.26 -0.99
N ASP A 104 -15.76 7.30 -0.25
CA ASP A 104 -16.11 8.70 -0.56
C ASP A 104 -15.23 9.29 -1.67
N THR A 105 -14.09 8.65 -1.96
CA THR A 105 -13.11 9.08 -2.96
C THR A 105 -12.72 7.93 -3.87
N TRP A 106 -12.47 8.24 -5.14
CA TRP A 106 -12.09 7.28 -6.18
C TRP A 106 -10.88 7.81 -6.98
N PRO A 107 -9.93 6.96 -7.42
CA PRO A 107 -9.85 5.53 -7.12
C PRO A 107 -9.66 5.26 -5.62
N ALA A 108 -10.16 4.11 -5.18
CA ALA A 108 -10.19 3.75 -3.77
C ALA A 108 -9.31 2.52 -3.51
N LEU A 109 -8.61 2.53 -2.38
CA LEU A 109 -7.76 1.44 -1.96
C LEU A 109 -8.12 1.01 -0.53
N ARG A 110 -8.36 -0.28 -0.35
CA ARG A 110 -8.49 -0.92 0.97
C ARG A 110 -7.33 -1.86 1.17
N VAL A 111 -6.51 -1.61 2.20
CA VAL A 111 -5.40 -2.48 2.58
C VAL A 111 -5.79 -3.26 3.85
N GLN A 112 -5.53 -4.56 3.86
CA GLN A 112 -5.66 -5.44 5.01
C GLN A 112 -4.37 -6.22 5.22
N CYS A 113 -3.88 -6.23 6.45
CA CYS A 113 -2.76 -7.04 6.88
C CYS A 113 -3.24 -7.90 8.06
N PRO A 114 -2.93 -9.21 8.08
CA PRO A 114 -3.29 -10.11 9.17
C PRO A 114 -2.84 -9.64 10.56
#